data_AF-A0A976DRH8-F1
#
_entry.id   AF-A0A976DRH8-F1
#
_cell.length_a   1.000
_cell.length_b   1.000
_cell.length_c   1.000
_cell.angle_alpha   90.00
_cell.angle_beta   90.00
_cell.angle_gamma   90.00
#
_symmetry.space_group_name_H-M   'P 1'
#
loop_
_entity.id
_entity.type
_entity.pdbx_description
1 polymer ?
#
loop_
_entity_poly.entity_id
_entity_poly.type
_entity_poly.pdbx_seq_one_letter_code
_entity_poly.pdbx_strand_id
1 'polypeptide(L)'
;MRKFRPAQSYDFVQGTFVANPTTPKRNTKPTNALTKAIEDYVSLRGGYAMRINVAGFYRQDIGYIRSGSTVGVSDLIAVVKGRLIAIEIKTGKDTQSEAQKAVQANIKAANGVYLIARDFDQFRVELF
;
A
#
# COMPACT_ATOMS: atom_id res chain seq x y z
N MET A 1 -17.27 1.17 -5.36
CA MET A 1 -17.81 1.42 -6.71
C MET A 1 -16.73 1.17 -7.77
N ARG A 2 -16.99 0.31 -8.77
CA ARG A 2 -16.09 0.14 -9.92
C ARG A 2 -16.30 1.34 -10.85
N LYS A 3 -15.26 2.15 -11.09
CA LYS A 3 -15.34 3.28 -12.04
C LYS A 3 -15.73 2.74 -13.42
N PHE A 4 -16.83 3.25 -14.00
CA PHE A 4 -17.18 2.98 -15.40
C PHE A 4 -16.00 3.39 -16.28
N ARG A 5 -15.61 2.52 -17.22
CA ARG A 5 -14.59 2.81 -18.22
C ARG A 5 -15.21 2.48 -19.59
N PRO A 6 -15.38 3.46 -20.48
CA PRO A 6 -15.89 3.19 -21.83
C PRO A 6 -14.90 2.29 -22.59
N ALA A 7 -15.39 1.51 -23.57
CA ALA A 7 -14.59 0.53 -24.30
C ALA A 7 -13.57 1.16 -25.28
N GLN A 8 -13.77 2.43 -25.64
CA GLN A 8 -12.95 3.21 -26.56
C GLN A 8 -12.62 4.58 -25.96
N SER A 9 -11.50 5.16 -26.37
CA SER A 9 -11.11 6.55 -26.07
C SER A 9 -11.07 7.36 -27.37
N TYR A 10 -11.29 8.68 -27.26
CA TYR A 10 -11.21 9.57 -28.42
C TYR A 10 -9.77 10.05 -28.60
N ASP A 11 -9.20 9.79 -29.77
CA ASP A 11 -7.90 10.33 -30.17
C ASP A 11 -8.12 11.74 -30.75
N PHE A 12 -7.71 12.76 -30.00
CA PHE A 12 -7.86 14.16 -30.41
C PHE A 12 -6.90 14.59 -31.53
N VAL A 13 -5.85 13.81 -31.81
CA VAL A 13 -4.90 14.05 -32.90
C VAL A 13 -5.44 13.47 -34.21
N GLN A 14 -6.01 12.26 -34.15
CA GLN A 14 -6.56 11.57 -35.32
C GLN A 14 -8.04 11.90 -35.57
N GLY A 15 -8.73 12.49 -34.60
CA GLY A 15 -10.15 12.81 -34.69
C GLY A 15 -11.07 11.59 -34.67
N THR A 16 -10.58 10.44 -34.20
CA THR A 16 -11.27 9.14 -34.27
C THR A 16 -11.36 8.47 -32.90
N PHE A 17 -12.34 7.56 -32.74
CA PHE A 17 -12.37 6.67 -31.58
C PHE A 17 -11.37 5.53 -31.79
N VAL A 18 -10.47 5.35 -30.82
CA VAL A 18 -9.49 4.26 -30.80
C VAL A 18 -9.81 3.27 -29.70
N ALA A 19 -9.48 2.00 -29.95
CA ALA A 19 -9.57 0.98 -28.91
C ALA A 19 -8.67 1.39 -27.74
N ASN A 20 -9.18 1.25 -26.51
CA ASN A 20 -8.34 1.50 -25.35
C ASN A 20 -7.11 0.57 -25.38
N PRO A 21 -5.94 1.05 -24.95
CA PRO A 21 -4.79 0.18 -24.79
C PRO A 21 -5.16 -0.99 -23.89
N THR A 22 -4.60 -2.17 -24.19
CA THR A 22 -4.81 -3.35 -23.36
C THR A 22 -4.52 -2.97 -21.92
N THR A 23 -5.45 -3.26 -21.01
CA THR A 23 -5.20 -3.01 -19.60
C THR A 23 -3.96 -3.82 -19.24
N PRO A 24 -2.85 -3.19 -18.78
CA PRO A 24 -1.66 -3.95 -18.46
C PRO A 24 -2.04 -5.05 -17.47
N LYS A 25 -1.61 -6.29 -17.74
CA LYS A 25 -1.83 -7.41 -16.81
C LYS A 25 -1.42 -6.93 -15.43
N ARG A 26 -2.36 -6.92 -14.47
CA ARG A 26 -2.02 -6.60 -13.08
C ARG A 26 -0.95 -7.60 -12.67
N ASN A 27 0.24 -7.10 -12.38
CA ASN A 27 1.29 -7.89 -11.77
C ASN A 27 0.85 -8.21 -10.34
N THR A 28 0.10 -9.29 -10.16
CA THR A 28 -0.37 -9.76 -8.84
C THR A 28 0.76 -10.46 -8.14
N LYS A 29 1.83 -9.73 -7.83
CA LYS A 29 2.80 -10.19 -6.84
C LYS A 29 2.02 -10.52 -5.54
N PRO A 30 2.31 -11.64 -4.86
CA PRO A 30 1.60 -12.05 -3.65
C PRO A 30 1.43 -10.91 -2.63
N THR A 31 2.47 -10.08 -2.48
CA THR A 31 2.45 -8.87 -1.64
C THR A 31 1.33 -7.90 -2.00
N ASN A 32 1.22 -7.50 -3.28
CA ASN A 32 0.20 -6.55 -3.73
C ASN A 32 -1.22 -7.10 -3.57
N ALA A 33 -1.40 -8.40 -3.78
CA ALA A 33 -2.68 -9.07 -3.58
C ALA A 33 -3.07 -9.05 -2.09
N LEU A 34 -2.14 -9.41 -1.20
CA LEU A 34 -2.34 -9.37 0.25
C LEU A 34 -2.62 -7.94 0.74
N THR A 35 -1.84 -6.95 0.31
CA THR A 35 -2.07 -5.54 0.66
C THR A 35 -3.49 -5.11 0.27
N LYS A 36 -3.95 -5.49 -0.95
CA LYS A 36 -5.29 -5.12 -1.43
C LYS A 36 -6.39 -5.79 -0.62
N ALA A 37 -6.22 -7.06 -0.27
CA ALA A 37 -7.17 -7.81 0.56
C ALA A 37 -7.31 -7.17 1.95
N ILE A 38 -6.19 -6.72 2.55
CA ILE A 38 -6.20 -6.01 3.83
C ILE A 38 -6.90 -4.65 3.73
N GLU A 39 -6.60 -3.85 2.71
CA GLU A 39 -7.29 -2.57 2.47
C GLU A 39 -8.81 -2.75 2.34
N ASP A 40 -9.25 -3.76 1.59
CA ASP A 40 -10.67 -4.08 1.44
C ASP A 40 -11.28 -4.54 2.76
N TYR A 41 -10.60 -5.40 3.52
CA TYR A 41 -11.09 -5.88 4.80
C TYR A 41 -11.23 -4.76 5.83
N VAL A 42 -10.22 -3.90 5.96
CA VAL A 42 -10.29 -2.71 6.83
C VAL A 42 -11.50 -1.85 6.44
N SER A 43 -11.68 -1.59 5.14
CA SER A 43 -12.81 -0.78 4.64
C SER A 43 -14.16 -1.43 4.90
N LEU A 44 -14.30 -2.74 4.66
CA LEU A 44 -15.51 -3.53 4.93
C LEU A 44 -15.90 -3.51 6.41
N ARG A 45 -14.92 -3.31 7.30
CA ARG A 45 -15.12 -3.25 8.75
C ARG A 45 -15.29 -1.82 9.27
N GLY A 46 -15.54 -0.86 8.37
CA GLY A 46 -15.75 0.55 8.70
C GLY A 46 -14.48 1.31 9.07
N GLY A 47 -13.30 0.74 8.79
CA GLY A 47 -12.02 1.41 8.95
C GLY A 47 -11.57 2.13 7.67
N TYR A 48 -10.41 2.77 7.76
CA TYR A 48 -9.76 3.45 6.64
C TYR A 48 -8.28 3.08 6.58
N ALA A 49 -7.82 2.59 5.42
CA ALA A 49 -6.41 2.21 5.21
C ALA A 49 -5.73 3.13 4.19
N MET A 50 -4.46 3.42 4.43
CA MET A 50 -3.60 4.27 3.61
C MET A 50 -2.31 3.52 3.29
N ARG A 51 -1.93 3.44 2.01
CA ARG A 51 -0.60 2.97 1.60
C ARG A 51 0.45 4.03 1.84
N ILE A 52 1.58 3.62 2.39
CA ILE A 52 2.73 4.47 2.59
C ILE A 52 3.81 4.07 1.59
N ASN A 53 4.35 5.05 0.89
CA ASN A 53 5.49 4.87 0.00
C ASN A 53 6.57 5.88 0.39
N VAL A 54 7.76 5.37 0.71
CA VAL A 54 8.93 6.17 1.00
C VAL A 54 9.87 6.09 -0.19
N ALA A 55 9.92 7.17 -0.96
CA ALA A 55 10.82 7.31 -2.09
C ALA A 55 11.36 8.74 -2.16
N GLY A 56 12.64 8.89 -2.47
CA GLY A 56 13.18 10.14 -2.97
C GLY A 56 12.69 10.43 -4.39
N PHE A 57 12.90 11.64 -4.86
CA PHE A 57 12.53 12.05 -6.21
C PHE A 57 13.75 12.53 -6.97
N TYR A 58 13.77 12.24 -8.26
CA TYR A 58 14.83 12.68 -9.15
C TYR A 58 14.40 13.96 -9.85
N ARG A 59 15.31 14.92 -9.90
CA ARG A 59 15.19 16.15 -10.68
C ARG A 59 16.32 16.23 -11.69
N GLN A 60 16.01 16.60 -12.93
CA GLN A 60 17.00 16.64 -14.01
C GLN A 60 18.12 17.67 -13.76
N ASP A 61 17.80 18.77 -13.06
CA ASP A 61 18.71 19.88 -12.82
C ASP A 61 19.64 19.68 -11.61
N ILE A 62 19.20 18.92 -10.59
CA ILE A 62 19.95 18.76 -9.33
C ILE A 62 20.16 17.30 -8.90
N GLY A 63 19.69 16.34 -9.69
CA GLY A 63 19.88 14.92 -9.43
C GLY A 63 18.89 14.33 -8.41
N TYR A 64 19.30 13.24 -7.76
CA TYR A 64 18.46 12.52 -6.81
C TYR A 64 18.36 13.24 -5.47
N ILE A 65 17.14 13.47 -5.02
CA ILE A 65 16.85 14.13 -3.75
C ILE A 65 16.26 13.10 -2.81
N ARG A 66 16.97 12.87 -1.70
CA ARG A 66 16.52 11.95 -0.67
C ARG A 66 15.25 12.48 0.00
N SER A 67 14.29 11.59 0.25
CA SER A 67 13.09 11.95 1.02
C SER A 67 13.42 12.20 2.50
N GLY A 68 12.72 13.17 3.10
CA GLY A 68 12.69 13.38 4.55
C GLY A 68 11.75 12.44 5.31
N SER A 69 11.07 11.53 4.61
CA SER A 69 10.20 10.52 5.24
C SER A 69 10.99 9.54 6.11
N THR A 70 10.35 9.03 7.16
CA THR A 70 10.92 7.99 8.03
C THR A 70 11.16 6.71 7.24
N VAL A 71 12.43 6.31 7.10
CA VAL A 71 12.82 5.04 6.47
C VAL A 71 12.33 3.87 7.32
N GLY A 72 11.78 2.84 6.68
CA GLY A 72 11.27 1.64 7.36
C GLY A 72 9.87 1.77 7.93
N VAL A 73 9.13 2.85 7.61
CA VAL A 73 7.70 2.93 7.91
C VAL A 73 6.94 1.77 7.27
N SER A 74 5.88 1.31 7.94
CA SER A 74 5.09 0.17 7.51
C SER A 74 4.37 0.43 6.18
N ASP A 75 4.15 -0.63 5.40
CA ASP A 75 3.49 -0.55 4.09
C ASP A 75 2.11 0.12 4.12
N LEU A 76 1.34 -0.13 5.20
CA LEU A 76 0.04 0.46 5.43
C LEU A 76 -0.02 1.14 6.81
N ILE A 77 -0.86 2.17 6.89
CA ILE A 77 -1.44 2.67 8.13
C ILE A 77 -2.95 2.57 8.02
N ALA A 78 -3.62 2.09 9.06
CA ALA A 78 -5.06 1.98 9.11
C ALA A 78 -5.64 2.61 10.37
N VAL A 79 -6.82 3.21 10.26
CA VAL A 79 -7.66 3.60 11.40
C VAL A 79 -8.79 2.58 11.51
N VAL A 80 -8.85 1.89 12.65
CA VAL A 80 -9.87 0.89 12.95
C VAL A 80 -10.40 1.16 14.36
N LYS A 81 -11.73 1.33 14.50
CA LYS A 81 -12.38 1.64 15.80
C LYS A 81 -11.71 2.80 16.56
N GLY A 82 -11.30 3.85 15.85
CA GLY A 82 -10.65 5.03 16.45
C GLY A 82 -9.17 4.87 16.79
N ARG A 83 -8.55 3.71 16.51
CA ARG A 83 -7.13 3.47 16.76
C ARG A 83 -6.33 3.42 15.46
N LEU A 84 -5.18 4.10 15.46
CA LEU A 84 -4.21 4.04 14.37
C LEU A 84 -3.33 2.78 14.54
N ILE A 85 -3.19 2.03 13.45
CA ILE A 85 -2.51 0.74 13.39
C ILE A 85 -1.52 0.78 12.22
N ALA A 86 -0.24 0.53 12.50
CA ALA A 86 0.79 0.31 11.49
C ALA A 86 0.77 -1.16 11.06
N ILE A 87 0.81 -1.44 9.76
CA ILE A 87 0.72 -2.81 9.21
C ILE A 87 1.81 -3.01 8.16
N GLU A 88 2.72 -3.93 8.43
CA GLU A 88 3.82 -4.33 7.54
C GLU A 88 3.47 -5.64 6.82
N ILE A 89 3.64 -5.71 5.51
CA ILE A 89 3.27 -6.85 4.68
C ILE A 89 4.51 -7.69 4.39
N LYS A 90 4.47 -8.99 4.73
CA LYS A 90 5.60 -9.91 4.49
C LYS A 90 5.15 -11.24 3.90
N THR A 91 5.42 -11.46 2.62
CA THR A 91 5.03 -12.70 1.93
C THR A 91 6.20 -13.64 1.69
N GLY A 92 5.98 -14.95 1.76
CA GLY A 92 7.00 -15.96 1.48
C GLY A 92 8.20 -15.86 2.44
N LYS A 93 9.42 -15.81 1.90
CA LYS A 93 10.67 -15.69 2.67
C LYS A 93 11.01 -14.26 3.10
N ASP A 94 10.14 -13.28 2.80
CA ASP A 94 10.40 -11.89 3.15
C ASP A 94 10.39 -11.68 4.67
N THR A 95 11.33 -10.86 5.14
CA THR A 95 11.55 -10.54 6.55
C THR A 95 11.74 -9.03 6.71
N GLN A 96 11.53 -8.51 7.91
CA GLN A 96 11.74 -7.10 8.18
C GLN A 96 13.22 -6.73 8.10
N SER A 97 13.51 -5.60 7.46
CA SER A 97 14.80 -4.92 7.57
C SER A 97 15.03 -4.35 8.97
N GLU A 98 16.27 -4.03 9.31
CA GLU A 98 16.60 -3.40 10.60
C GLU A 98 15.89 -2.06 10.81
N ALA A 99 15.72 -1.26 9.76
CA ALA A 99 14.97 -0.01 9.83
C ALA A 99 13.48 -0.25 10.18
N GLN A 100 12.86 -1.28 9.60
CA GLN A 100 11.47 -1.64 9.90
C GLN A 100 11.33 -2.17 11.33
N LYS A 101 12.29 -2.95 11.82
CA LYS A 101 12.32 -3.40 13.23
C LYS A 101 12.44 -2.21 14.19
N ALA A 102 13.27 -1.22 13.86
CA ALA A 102 13.41 -0.01 14.66
C ALA A 102 12.10 0.80 14.72
N VAL A 103 11.42 0.98 13.58
CA VAL A 103 10.11 1.65 13.54
C VAL A 103 9.07 0.88 14.37
N GLN A 104 9.01 -0.45 14.24
CA GLN A 104 8.15 -1.28 15.08
C GLN A 104 8.43 -1.07 16.57
N ALA A 105 9.70 -1.09 16.98
CA ALA A 105 10.10 -0.90 18.36
C ALA A 105 9.64 0.47 18.89
N ASN A 106 9.86 1.53 18.12
CA ASN A 106 9.44 2.88 18.48
C ASN A 106 7.91 3.02 18.60
N ILE A 107 7.14 2.44 17.67
CA ILE A 107 5.67 2.45 17.73
C ILE A 107 5.18 1.72 18.98
N LYS A 108 5.74 0.54 19.27
CA LYS A 108 5.37 -0.25 20.45
C LYS A 108 5.74 0.47 21.75
N ALA A 109 6.93 1.09 21.81
CA ALA A 109 7.36 1.89 22.96
C ALA A 109 6.43 3.10 23.23
N ALA A 110 5.81 3.65 22.19
CA ALA A 110 4.80 4.70 22.29
C ALA A 110 3.37 4.18 22.56
N ASN A 111 3.20 2.91 22.92
CA ASN A 111 1.90 2.23 23.10
C ASN A 111 1.03 2.18 21.81
N GLY A 112 1.64 2.35 20.64
CA GLY A 112 1.01 2.19 19.34
C GLY A 112 0.84 0.72 18.96
N VAL A 113 0.04 0.44 17.92
CA VAL A 113 -0.19 -0.91 17.41
C VAL A 113 0.59 -1.10 16.13
N TYR A 114 1.34 -2.20 16.07
CA TYR A 114 2.11 -2.61 14.91
C TYR A 114 1.84 -4.09 14.64
N LEU A 115 1.34 -4.40 13.45
CA LEU A 115 1.04 -5.75 13.00
C LEU A 115 1.95 -6.12 11.82
N ILE A 116 2.33 -7.40 11.74
CA ILE A 116 3.02 -7.96 10.57
C ILE A 116 2.06 -8.92 9.91
N ALA A 117 1.55 -8.55 8.74
CA ALA A 117 0.64 -9.39 7.98
C ALA A 117 1.43 -10.30 7.02
N ARG A 118 1.44 -11.60 7.32
CA ARG A 118 2.05 -12.62 6.44
C ARG A 118 1.06 -13.34 5.55
N ASP A 119 -0.14 -13.54 6.07
CA ASP A 119 -1.29 -14.06 5.38
C ASP A 119 -2.55 -13.31 5.83
N PHE A 120 -3.60 -13.42 5.01
CA PHE A 120 -4.83 -12.67 5.24
C PHE A 120 -5.66 -13.23 6.40
N ASP A 121 -5.64 -14.54 6.59
CA ASP A 121 -6.49 -15.22 7.57
C ASP A 121 -6.02 -15.02 9.00
N GLN A 122 -4.71 -14.95 9.22
CA GLN A 122 -4.11 -14.55 10.50
C GLN A 122 -4.38 -13.06 10.75
N PHE A 123 -4.14 -12.21 9.75
CA PHE A 123 -4.30 -10.76 9.91
C PHE A 123 -5.71 -10.37 10.34
N ARG A 124 -6.75 -10.96 9.75
CA ARG A 124 -8.15 -10.65 10.10
C ARG A 124 -8.51 -11.01 11.55
N VAL A 125 -7.82 -11.99 12.15
CA VAL A 125 -8.01 -12.39 13.57
C VAL A 125 -7.30 -11.40 14.49
N GLU A 126 -6.10 -10.94 14.13
CA GLU A 126 -5.32 -10.01 14.97
C GLU A 126 -5.88 -8.58 14.99
N LEU A 127 -6.64 -8.18 13.98
CA LEU A 127 -7.18 -6.82 13.86
C LEU A 127 -8.38 -6.53 14.79
N PHE A 128 -9.07 -7.55 15.31
CA PHE A 128 -10.34 -7.42 16.05
C PHE A 128 -10.45 -8.34 17.26
#